data_AF-A0AAE4MHH1-F1
#
_entry.id   AF-A0AAE4MHH1-F1
#
_cell.length_a   1.000
_cell.length_b   1.000
_cell.length_c   1.000
_cell.angle_alpha   90.00
_cell.angle_beta   90.00
_cell.angle_gamma   90.00
#
_symmetry.space_group_name_H-M   'P 1'
#
loop_
_entity.id
_entity.type
_entity.pdbx_description
1 polymer ?
#
loop_
_entity_poly.entity_id
_entity_poly.type
_entity_poly.pdbx_seq_one_letter_code
_entity_poly.pdbx_strand_id
1 'polypeptide(L)'
;MLIQTYGEKYQTAASAATATAPADTAVGSTAAEILEMVSCYAYDGMVFYRKGDLVNASASFAYGYGWLDAGCMLGFLNGTTSTGPSEITEKIPEALHEHLAEKTRRYKRMLTEAAGCVVILPDTETPMYRAAVKVQAIVTAEFNRANDIFSTGDEMNALAHFSYGYGWLDCGVRSGLFGITGDRHLFTI
;
A
#
# COMPACT_ATOMS: atom_id res chain seq x y z
N MET A 1 -8.07 -10.26 -12.80
CA MET A 1 -7.17 -9.79 -13.88
C MET A 1 -5.80 -10.43 -13.73
N LEU A 2 -5.01 -10.50 -14.80
CA LEU A 2 -3.65 -11.05 -14.76
C LEU A 2 -2.70 -10.11 -14.00
N ILE A 3 -1.64 -10.64 -13.39
CA ILE A 3 -0.67 -9.85 -12.61
C ILE A 3 0.04 -8.82 -13.49
N GLN A 4 0.32 -9.17 -14.75
CA GLN A 4 0.88 -8.23 -15.73
C GLN A 4 -0.03 -7.02 -15.93
N THR A 5 -1.31 -7.26 -16.23
CA THR A 5 -2.29 -6.19 -16.47
C THR A 5 -2.50 -5.34 -15.22
N TYR A 6 -2.46 -5.95 -14.04
CA TYR A 6 -2.52 -5.23 -12.77
C TYR A 6 -1.31 -4.29 -12.61
N GLY A 7 -0.09 -4.78 -12.87
CA GLY A 7 1.13 -3.99 -12.85
C GLY A 7 1.19 -2.88 -13.91
N GLU A 8 0.72 -3.15 -15.12
CA GLU A 8 0.65 -2.16 -16.22
C GLU A 8 -0.31 -1.01 -15.89
N LYS A 9 -1.48 -1.32 -15.30
CA LYS A 9 -2.41 -0.31 -14.80
C LYS A 9 -1.77 0.52 -13.69
N TYR A 10 -1.06 -0.14 -12.78
CA TYR A 10 -0.35 0.57 -11.71
C TYR A 10 0.72 1.51 -12.27
N GLN A 11 1.57 1.02 -13.18
CA GLN A 11 2.63 1.79 -13.79
C GLN A 11 2.09 3.00 -14.57
N THR A 12 0.95 2.83 -15.25
CA THR A 12 0.25 3.93 -15.93
C THR A 12 -0.20 5.00 -14.93
N ALA A 13 -0.83 4.58 -13.82
CA ALA A 13 -1.29 5.49 -12.79
C ALA A 13 -0.12 6.18 -12.07
N ALA A 14 0.92 5.43 -11.72
CA ALA A 14 2.15 5.93 -11.10
C ALA A 14 2.86 6.97 -11.97
N SER A 15 2.92 6.75 -13.28
CA SER A 15 3.57 7.68 -14.22
C SER A 15 2.75 8.95 -14.48
N ALA A 16 1.42 8.90 -14.27
CA ALA A 16 0.53 10.04 -14.41
C ALA A 16 0.44 10.91 -13.14
N ALA A 17 0.85 10.37 -12.00
CA ALA A 17 0.81 11.06 -10.72
C ALA A 17 1.83 12.21 -10.66
N THR A 18 1.40 13.37 -10.20
CA THR A 18 2.25 14.55 -10.00
C THR A 18 1.95 15.20 -8.65
N ALA A 19 2.97 15.82 -8.05
CA ALA A 19 2.81 16.60 -6.83
C ALA A 19 1.85 17.78 -7.04
N THR A 20 1.04 18.09 -6.04
CA THR A 20 0.08 19.22 -6.06
C THR A 20 0.69 20.53 -5.57
N ALA A 21 1.85 20.47 -4.92
CA ALA A 21 2.53 21.62 -4.31
C ALA A 21 3.97 21.77 -4.83
N PRO A 22 4.55 22.99 -4.80
CA PRO A 22 5.94 23.23 -5.20
C PRO A 22 6.94 22.46 -4.32
N ALA A 23 8.01 21.96 -4.95
CA ALA A 23 8.97 21.04 -4.31
C ALA A 23 9.70 21.63 -3.08
N ASP A 24 9.87 22.95 -3.02
CA ASP A 24 10.51 23.67 -1.91
C ASP A 24 9.60 23.89 -0.69
N THR A 25 8.35 23.43 -0.75
CA THR A 25 7.41 23.45 0.38
C THR A 25 7.42 22.12 1.13
N ALA A 26 7.02 22.13 2.41
CA ALA A 26 6.88 20.88 3.19
C ALA A 26 5.90 19.88 2.53
N VAL A 27 4.81 20.38 1.93
CA VAL A 27 3.85 19.56 1.18
C VAL A 27 4.49 18.98 -0.07
N GLY A 28 5.24 19.78 -0.84
CA GLY A 28 5.94 19.31 -2.03
C GLY A 28 7.05 18.31 -1.72
N SER A 29 7.79 18.49 -0.63
CA SER A 29 8.78 17.52 -0.16
C SER A 29 8.13 16.18 0.24
N THR A 30 7.00 16.23 0.96
CA THR A 30 6.22 15.02 1.29
C THR A 30 5.68 14.33 0.03
N ALA A 31 5.15 15.10 -0.93
CA ALA A 31 4.68 14.58 -2.20
C ALA A 31 5.79 13.93 -3.04
N ALA A 32 7.00 14.50 -3.03
CA ALA A 32 8.15 13.95 -3.72
C ALA A 32 8.54 12.57 -3.16
N GLU A 33 8.53 12.41 -1.84
CA GLU A 33 8.79 11.13 -1.19
C GLU A 33 7.71 10.09 -1.55
N ILE A 34 6.43 10.47 -1.53
CA ILE A 34 5.34 9.57 -1.94
C ILE A 34 5.51 9.14 -3.40
N LEU A 35 5.86 10.08 -4.30
CA LEU A 35 6.12 9.77 -5.72
C LEU A 35 7.31 8.82 -5.89
N GLU A 36 8.38 9.01 -5.11
CA GLU A 36 9.53 8.12 -5.09
C GLU A 36 9.08 6.70 -4.73
N MET A 37 8.39 6.51 -3.61
CA MET A 37 7.89 5.19 -3.19
C MET A 37 6.97 4.56 -4.24
N VAL A 38 6.03 5.34 -4.79
CA VAL A 38 5.14 4.89 -5.87
C VAL A 38 5.95 4.38 -7.08
N SER A 39 6.96 5.14 -7.51
CA SER A 39 7.81 4.77 -8.65
C SER A 39 8.69 3.54 -8.37
N CYS A 40 9.27 3.43 -7.17
CA CYS A 40 10.10 2.31 -6.75
C CYS A 40 9.31 0.99 -6.78
N TYR A 41 8.11 0.96 -6.19
CA TYR A 41 7.29 -0.26 -6.20
C TYR A 41 6.73 -0.61 -7.58
N ALA A 42 6.59 0.37 -8.48
CA ALA A 42 6.22 0.09 -9.87
C ALA A 42 7.39 -0.58 -10.61
N TYR A 43 8.61 -0.08 -10.39
CA TYR A 43 9.82 -0.67 -10.94
C TYR A 43 10.09 -2.07 -10.38
N ASP A 44 10.12 -2.22 -9.06
CA ASP A 44 10.41 -3.48 -8.37
C ASP A 44 9.41 -4.57 -8.75
N GLY A 45 8.12 -4.24 -8.77
CA GLY A 45 7.08 -5.19 -9.17
C GLY A 45 7.28 -5.71 -10.59
N MET A 46 7.69 -4.85 -11.53
CA MET A 46 8.01 -5.26 -12.90
C MET A 46 9.31 -6.09 -12.97
N VAL A 47 10.29 -5.81 -12.13
CA VAL A 47 11.51 -6.64 -12.02
C VAL A 47 11.17 -8.03 -11.49
N PHE A 48 10.36 -8.14 -10.44
CA PHE A 48 9.88 -9.43 -9.91
C PHE A 48 9.08 -10.19 -10.97
N TYR A 49 8.15 -9.52 -11.65
CA TYR A 49 7.34 -10.14 -12.70
C TYR A 49 8.20 -10.75 -13.82
N ARG A 50 9.19 -9.99 -14.33
CA ARG A 50 10.11 -10.48 -15.38
C ARG A 50 10.98 -11.67 -14.94
N LYS A 51 11.23 -11.81 -13.64
CA LYS A 51 11.95 -12.95 -13.06
C LYS A 51 11.05 -14.16 -12.78
N GLY A 52 9.75 -14.06 -13.05
CA GLY A 52 8.76 -15.09 -12.74
C GLY A 52 8.33 -15.12 -11.27
N ASP A 53 8.72 -14.13 -10.47
CA ASP A 53 8.34 -14.02 -9.07
C ASP A 53 7.00 -13.30 -8.92
N LEU A 54 5.93 -14.02 -9.23
CA LEU A 54 4.57 -13.48 -9.27
C LEU A 54 4.06 -13.00 -7.91
N VAL A 55 4.53 -13.63 -6.83
CA VAL A 55 4.14 -13.30 -5.44
C VAL A 55 4.74 -11.96 -5.02
N ASN A 56 6.03 -11.74 -5.28
CA ASN A 56 6.65 -10.46 -4.98
C ASN A 56 6.16 -9.35 -5.91
N ALA A 57 5.88 -9.67 -7.18
CA ALA A 57 5.30 -8.72 -8.13
C ALA A 57 3.93 -8.19 -7.66
N SER A 58 2.99 -9.09 -7.34
CA SER A 58 1.64 -8.69 -6.91
C SER A 58 1.65 -7.88 -5.61
N ALA A 59 2.44 -8.29 -4.62
CA ALA A 59 2.60 -7.56 -3.37
C ALA A 59 3.20 -6.16 -3.60
N SER A 60 4.22 -6.04 -4.46
CA SER A 60 4.85 -4.75 -4.80
C SER A 60 3.86 -3.79 -5.43
N PHE A 61 3.11 -4.24 -6.43
CA PHE A 61 2.10 -3.39 -7.09
C PHE A 61 0.98 -2.97 -6.13
N ALA A 62 0.47 -3.90 -5.32
CA ALA A 62 -0.60 -3.59 -4.38
C ALA A 62 -0.14 -2.62 -3.28
N TYR A 63 1.06 -2.82 -2.75
CA TYR A 63 1.67 -1.92 -1.78
C TYR A 63 1.88 -0.51 -2.36
N GLY A 64 2.42 -0.42 -3.58
CA GLY A 64 2.59 0.84 -4.29
C GLY A 64 1.26 1.56 -4.59
N TYR A 65 0.21 0.82 -4.93
CA TYR A 65 -1.15 1.37 -5.05
C TYR A 65 -1.66 1.98 -3.74
N GLY A 66 -1.33 1.38 -2.59
CA GLY A 66 -1.68 1.93 -1.28
C GLY A 66 -1.05 3.30 -1.05
N TRP A 67 0.23 3.46 -1.42
CA TRP A 67 0.93 4.74 -1.38
C TRP A 67 0.31 5.78 -2.32
N LEU A 68 0.05 5.38 -3.57
CA LEU A 68 -0.53 6.26 -4.58
C LEU A 68 -1.91 6.77 -4.15
N ASP A 69 -2.81 5.86 -3.77
CA ASP A 69 -4.16 6.22 -3.35
C ASP A 69 -4.14 7.07 -2.06
N ALA A 70 -3.28 6.76 -1.10
CA ALA A 70 -3.11 7.57 0.09
C ALA A 70 -2.64 8.99 -0.26
N GLY A 71 -1.64 9.12 -1.13
CA GLY A 71 -1.13 10.41 -1.60
C GLY A 71 -2.20 11.25 -2.31
N CYS A 72 -3.00 10.63 -3.17
CA CYS A 72 -4.14 11.26 -3.83
C CYS A 72 -5.21 11.70 -2.82
N MET A 73 -5.57 10.82 -1.88
CA MET A 73 -6.60 11.10 -0.88
C MET A 73 -6.22 12.25 0.05
N LEU A 74 -4.95 12.30 0.46
CA LEU A 74 -4.40 13.36 1.30
C LEU A 74 -4.15 14.66 0.53
N GLY A 75 -4.27 14.63 -0.81
CA GLY A 75 -4.08 15.80 -1.67
C GLY A 75 -2.62 16.16 -1.92
N PHE A 76 -1.66 15.28 -1.59
CA PHE A 76 -0.26 15.45 -1.98
C PHE A 76 -0.05 15.22 -3.47
N LEU A 77 -0.84 14.30 -4.05
CA LEU A 77 -0.80 13.95 -5.46
C LEU A 77 -2.12 14.31 -6.15
N ASN A 78 -2.06 14.56 -7.45
CA ASN A 78 -3.26 14.65 -8.29
C ASN A 78 -3.88 13.26 -8.52
N GLY A 79 -5.16 13.24 -8.90
CA GLY A 79 -5.85 12.01 -9.30
C GLY A 79 -6.96 11.60 -8.35
N THR A 80 -7.42 10.35 -8.52
CA THR A 80 -8.52 9.75 -7.76
C THR A 80 -8.08 8.45 -7.13
N THR A 81 -8.59 8.18 -5.93
CA THR A 81 -8.37 6.91 -5.23
C THR A 81 -9.10 5.76 -5.92
N SER A 82 -8.46 4.59 -6.01
CA SER A 82 -9.16 3.35 -6.32
C SER A 82 -10.10 2.90 -5.18
N THR A 83 -10.93 1.89 -5.41
CA THR A 83 -11.75 1.26 -4.37
C THR A 83 -11.04 0.10 -3.66
N GLY A 84 -9.72 -0.02 -3.84
CA GLY A 84 -8.91 -1.15 -3.39
C GLY A 84 -8.24 -1.88 -4.56
N PRO A 85 -7.39 -2.89 -4.28
CA PRO A 85 -6.73 -3.68 -5.31
C PRO A 85 -7.78 -4.42 -6.15
N SER A 86 -7.58 -4.42 -7.46
CA SER A 86 -8.41 -5.23 -8.36
C SER A 86 -8.13 -6.71 -8.16
N GLU A 87 -9.17 -7.54 -8.22
CA GLU A 87 -9.05 -8.99 -8.07
C GLU A 87 -8.05 -9.59 -9.06
N ILE A 88 -7.09 -10.36 -8.56
CA ILE A 88 -6.10 -11.10 -9.32
C ILE A 88 -6.64 -12.50 -9.57
N THR A 89 -6.68 -12.90 -10.83
CA THR A 89 -7.25 -14.19 -11.28
C THR A 89 -6.19 -15.09 -11.92
N GLU A 90 -4.92 -14.68 -11.85
CA GLU A 90 -3.78 -15.42 -12.36
C GLU A 90 -3.62 -16.75 -11.61
N LYS A 91 -3.40 -17.84 -12.35
CA LYS A 91 -3.12 -19.13 -11.71
C LYS A 91 -1.66 -19.16 -11.28
N ILE A 92 -1.43 -19.24 -9.97
CA ILE A 92 -0.08 -19.27 -9.43
C ILE A 92 0.54 -20.65 -9.64
N PRO A 93 1.74 -20.75 -10.25
CA PRO A 93 2.47 -22.00 -10.38
C PRO A 93 2.68 -22.68 -9.03
N GLU A 94 2.59 -24.02 -9.00
CA GLU A 94 2.74 -24.83 -7.78
C GLU A 94 4.06 -24.56 -7.05
N ALA A 95 5.14 -24.35 -7.80
CA ALA A 95 6.45 -23.99 -7.26
C ALA A 95 6.47 -22.67 -6.44
N LEU A 96 5.45 -21.83 -6.58
CA LEU A 96 5.31 -20.57 -5.83
C LEU A 96 4.28 -20.66 -4.70
N HIS A 97 3.59 -21.79 -4.48
CA HIS A 97 2.54 -21.91 -3.47
C HIS A 97 3.08 -21.74 -2.05
N GLU A 98 4.21 -22.37 -1.71
CA GLU A 98 4.82 -22.19 -0.38
C GLU A 98 5.26 -20.74 -0.14
N HIS A 99 5.83 -20.10 -1.18
CA HIS A 99 6.22 -18.69 -1.11
C HIS A 99 5.01 -17.77 -0.95
N LEU A 100 3.93 -18.02 -1.68
CA LEU A 100 2.67 -17.29 -1.52
C LEU A 100 2.15 -17.42 -0.09
N ALA A 101 2.07 -18.65 0.42
CA ALA A 101 1.54 -18.94 1.74
C ALA A 101 2.40 -18.32 2.86
N GLU A 102 3.73 -18.35 2.72
CA GLU A 102 4.64 -17.66 3.65
C GLU A 102 4.43 -16.15 3.61
N LYS A 103 4.47 -15.57 2.41
CA LYS A 103 4.44 -14.11 2.23
C LYS A 103 3.09 -13.51 2.64
N THR A 104 1.97 -14.18 2.35
CA THR A 104 0.64 -13.76 2.81
C THR A 104 0.56 -13.75 4.34
N ARG A 105 1.04 -14.81 5.01
CA ARG A 105 1.08 -14.85 6.49
C ARG A 105 2.01 -13.80 7.08
N ARG A 106 3.15 -13.54 6.43
CA ARG A 106 4.09 -12.50 6.86
C ARG A 106 3.46 -11.12 6.77
N TYR A 107 2.85 -10.76 5.64
CA TYR A 107 2.19 -9.46 5.46
C TYR A 107 0.99 -9.28 6.40
N LYS A 108 0.21 -10.34 6.64
CA LYS A 108 -0.84 -10.34 7.67
C LYS A 108 -0.28 -9.96 9.04
N ARG A 109 0.80 -10.62 9.49
CA ARG A 109 1.42 -10.33 10.80
C ARG A 109 1.97 -8.90 10.86
N MET A 110 2.77 -8.51 9.87
CA MET A 110 3.40 -7.20 9.84
C MET A 110 2.35 -6.07 9.85
N LEU A 111 1.28 -6.17 9.05
CA LEU A 111 0.21 -5.16 9.06
C LEU A 111 -0.54 -5.14 10.41
N THR A 112 -0.80 -6.31 11.00
CA THR A 112 -1.43 -6.41 12.34
C THR A 112 -0.59 -5.67 13.39
N GLU A 113 0.71 -5.96 13.40
CA GLU A 113 1.66 -5.36 14.36
C GLU A 113 1.81 -3.86 14.12
N ALA A 114 2.03 -3.45 12.87
CA ALA A 114 2.18 -2.04 12.49
C ALA A 114 0.92 -1.22 12.84
N ALA A 115 -0.27 -1.72 12.49
CA ALA A 115 -1.53 -1.05 12.81
C ALA A 115 -1.78 -0.95 14.33
N GLY A 116 -1.30 -1.93 15.10
CA GLY A 116 -1.34 -1.91 16.57
C GLY A 116 -0.31 -0.98 17.22
N CYS A 117 0.71 -0.55 16.48
CA CYS A 117 1.83 0.26 16.97
C CYS A 117 1.79 1.73 16.51
N VAL A 118 0.64 2.21 16.00
CA VAL A 118 0.47 3.61 15.58
C VAL A 118 -0.58 4.34 16.42
N VAL A 119 -0.33 5.62 16.64
CA VAL A 119 -1.29 6.56 17.25
C VAL A 119 -1.48 7.77 16.37
N ILE A 120 -2.70 8.31 16.32
CA ILE A 120 -3.00 9.55 15.58
C ILE A 120 -2.30 10.72 16.27
N LEU A 121 -1.52 11.49 15.51
CA LEU A 121 -0.80 12.66 16.03
C LEU A 121 -1.55 13.98 15.91
N PRO A 122 -2.24 14.29 14.78
CA PRO A 122 -2.92 15.56 14.65
C PRO A 122 -3.97 15.78 15.74
N ASP A 123 -4.09 17.02 16.23
CA ASP A 123 -5.10 17.41 17.21
C ASP A 123 -6.53 17.23 16.64
N THR A 124 -7.47 16.81 17.50
CA THR A 124 -8.84 16.42 17.12
C THR A 124 -9.63 17.49 16.39
N GLU A 125 -9.31 18.77 16.62
CA GLU A 125 -9.99 19.91 15.99
C GLU A 125 -9.45 20.23 14.59
N THR A 126 -8.37 19.55 14.17
CA THR A 126 -7.72 19.83 12.88
C THR A 126 -8.30 19.02 11.72
N PRO A 127 -8.25 19.55 10.48
CA PRO A 127 -8.54 18.75 9.29
C PRO A 127 -7.64 17.51 9.16
N MET A 128 -6.40 17.57 9.63
CA MET A 128 -5.45 16.47 9.55
C MET A 128 -5.82 15.31 10.49
N TYR A 129 -6.50 15.57 11.62
CA TYR A 129 -7.07 14.49 12.43
C TYR A 129 -8.13 13.71 11.65
N ARG A 130 -9.03 14.41 10.95
CA ARG A 130 -10.03 13.75 10.09
C ARG A 130 -9.36 12.94 8.97
N ALA A 131 -8.27 13.46 8.39
CA ALA A 131 -7.48 12.72 7.41
C ALA A 131 -6.85 11.46 8.01
N ALA A 132 -6.23 11.55 9.19
CA ALA A 132 -5.65 10.42 9.90
C ALA A 132 -6.68 9.34 10.26
N VAL A 133 -7.85 9.74 10.79
CA VAL A 133 -8.97 8.83 11.06
C VAL A 133 -9.42 8.12 9.78
N LYS A 134 -9.50 8.84 8.65
CA LYS A 134 -9.89 8.25 7.38
C LYS A 134 -8.86 7.24 6.87
N VAL A 135 -7.56 7.54 6.98
CA VAL A 135 -6.49 6.58 6.64
C VAL A 135 -6.62 5.33 7.54
N GLN A 136 -6.76 5.50 8.85
CA GLN A 136 -6.91 4.38 9.79
C GLN A 136 -8.15 3.52 9.47
N ALA A 137 -9.26 4.15 9.10
CA ALA A 137 -10.46 3.44 8.69
C ALA A 137 -10.26 2.60 7.42
N ILE A 138 -9.52 3.12 6.43
CA ILE A 138 -9.17 2.37 5.21
C ILE A 138 -8.26 1.19 5.55
N VAL A 139 -7.20 1.42 6.32
CA VAL A 139 -6.29 0.33 6.77
C VAL A 139 -7.06 -0.78 7.48
N THR A 140 -8.00 -0.42 8.36
CA THR A 140 -8.84 -1.38 9.08
C THR A 140 -9.78 -2.13 8.15
N ALA A 141 -10.43 -1.44 7.20
CA ALA A 141 -11.33 -2.05 6.24
C ALA A 141 -10.60 -3.06 5.33
N GLU A 142 -9.41 -2.69 4.85
CA GLU A 142 -8.59 -3.54 3.99
C GLU A 142 -8.02 -4.74 4.78
N PHE A 143 -7.62 -4.55 6.03
CA PHE A 143 -7.22 -5.66 6.90
C PHE A 143 -8.35 -6.66 7.14
N ASN A 144 -9.56 -6.19 7.42
CA ASN A 144 -10.72 -7.06 7.63
C ASN A 144 -11.06 -7.82 6.35
N ARG A 145 -11.12 -7.12 5.21
CA ARG A 145 -11.34 -7.75 3.89
C ARG A 145 -10.28 -8.79 3.55
N ALA A 146 -9.01 -8.48 3.80
CA ALA A 146 -7.91 -9.43 3.59
C ALA A 146 -8.06 -10.69 4.45
N ASN A 147 -8.52 -10.56 5.70
CA ASN A 147 -8.78 -11.71 6.57
C ASN A 147 -9.96 -12.56 6.09
N ASP A 148 -11.05 -11.93 5.63
CA ASP A 148 -12.20 -12.64 5.08
C ASP A 148 -11.78 -13.45 3.85
N ILE A 149 -11.05 -12.83 2.91
CA ILE A 149 -10.52 -13.49 1.70
C ILE A 149 -9.52 -14.59 2.08
N PHE A 150 -8.63 -14.34 3.05
CA PHE A 150 -7.69 -15.36 3.53
C PHE A 150 -8.40 -16.58 4.10
N SER A 151 -9.54 -16.40 4.77
CA SER A 151 -10.32 -17.49 5.36
C SER A 151 -10.97 -18.42 4.32
N THR A 152 -11.15 -17.94 3.08
CA THR A 152 -11.67 -18.75 1.97
C THR A 152 -10.56 -19.48 1.19
N GLY A 153 -9.29 -19.26 1.54
CA GLY A 153 -8.13 -19.88 0.90
C GLY A 153 -7.56 -19.11 -0.30
N ASP A 154 -8.08 -17.91 -0.60
CA ASP A 154 -7.54 -17.06 -1.67
C ASP A 154 -6.35 -16.23 -1.16
N GLU A 155 -5.19 -16.87 -1.05
CA GLU A 155 -3.99 -16.25 -0.50
C GLU A 155 -3.44 -15.10 -1.37
N MET A 156 -3.68 -15.12 -2.69
CA MET A 156 -3.18 -14.09 -3.61
C MET A 156 -3.95 -12.78 -3.45
N ASN A 157 -5.29 -12.83 -3.43
CA ASN A 157 -6.08 -11.62 -3.19
C ASN A 157 -5.95 -11.15 -1.74
N ALA A 158 -5.83 -12.07 -0.76
CA ALA A 158 -5.53 -11.69 0.61
C ALA A 158 -4.18 -10.93 0.70
N LEU A 159 -3.13 -11.41 0.04
CA LEU A 159 -1.83 -10.73 -0.01
C LEU A 159 -1.94 -9.34 -0.62
N ALA A 160 -2.70 -9.18 -1.72
CA ALA A 160 -2.92 -7.88 -2.35
C ALA A 160 -3.58 -6.89 -1.36
N HIS A 161 -4.63 -7.30 -0.66
CA HIS A 161 -5.31 -6.43 0.32
C HIS A 161 -4.43 -6.12 1.55
N PHE A 162 -3.70 -7.10 2.09
CA PHE A 162 -2.74 -6.81 3.18
C PHE A 162 -1.65 -5.83 2.72
N SER A 163 -1.09 -6.02 1.52
CA SER A 163 -0.05 -5.14 0.97
C SER A 163 -0.56 -3.72 0.72
N TYR A 164 -1.76 -3.60 0.14
CA TYR A 164 -2.41 -2.32 -0.12
C TYR A 164 -2.71 -1.54 1.16
N GLY A 165 -3.32 -2.19 2.16
CA GLY A 165 -3.56 -1.57 3.47
C GLY A 165 -2.27 -1.12 4.15
N TYR A 166 -1.18 -1.85 3.95
CA TYR A 166 0.13 -1.46 4.47
C TYR A 166 0.70 -0.22 3.77
N GLY A 167 0.58 -0.11 2.45
CA GLY A 167 0.98 1.10 1.72
C GLY A 167 0.25 2.35 2.22
N TRP A 168 -1.04 2.23 2.55
CA TRP A 168 -1.80 3.32 3.20
C TRP A 168 -1.25 3.70 4.58
N LEU A 169 -0.95 2.70 5.40
CA LEU A 169 -0.43 2.91 6.75
C LEU A 169 0.93 3.61 6.72
N ASP A 170 1.87 3.10 5.92
CA ASP A 170 3.22 3.66 5.78
C ASP A 170 3.17 5.07 5.20
N CYS A 171 2.35 5.31 4.17
CA CYS A 171 2.13 6.66 3.64
C CYS A 171 1.59 7.61 4.72
N GLY A 172 0.66 7.15 5.56
CA GLY A 172 0.15 7.94 6.70
C GLY A 172 1.22 8.26 7.74
N VAL A 173 2.10 7.30 8.06
CA VAL A 173 3.24 7.52 8.97
C VAL A 173 4.20 8.55 8.39
N ARG A 174 4.58 8.39 7.11
CA ARG A 174 5.52 9.27 6.43
C ARG A 174 4.96 10.65 6.12
N SER A 175 3.64 10.77 6.04
CA SER A 175 2.93 12.05 5.99
C SER A 175 2.74 12.72 7.36
N GLY A 176 3.23 12.10 8.45
CA GLY A 176 3.13 12.65 9.80
C GLY A 176 1.75 12.54 10.45
N LEU A 177 0.85 11.71 9.92
CA LEU A 177 -0.48 11.47 10.51
C LEU A 177 -0.42 10.57 11.74
N PHE A 178 0.59 9.71 11.79
CA PHE A 178 0.74 8.69 12.81
C PHE A 178 2.12 8.73 13.47
N GLY A 179 2.14 8.54 14.78
CA GLY A 179 3.34 8.32 15.57
C GLY A 179 3.49 6.83 15.84
N ILE A 180 4.72 6.32 15.76
CA ILE A 180 5.03 4.92 16.06
C ILE A 180 5.30 4.79 17.56
N THR A 181 4.51 3.96 18.24
CA THR A 181 4.64 3.65 19.67
C THR A 181 5.32 2.30 19.93
N GLY A 182 5.53 1.48 18.88
CA GLY A 182 6.21 0.19 18.91
C GLY A 182 7.51 0.15 18.09
N ASP A 183 7.83 -1.01 17.51
CA ASP A 183 9.06 -1.17 16.73
C ASP A 183 9.00 -0.40 15.40
N ARG A 184 10.05 0.38 15.17
CA ARG A 184 10.22 1.24 13.99
C ARG A 184 10.61 0.46 12.74
N HIS A 185 11.18 -0.75 12.87
CA HIS A 185 11.57 -1.57 11.71
C HIS A 185 10.39 -2.09 10.89
N LEU A 186 9.16 -1.94 11.40
CA LEU A 186 7.92 -2.35 10.73
C LEU A 186 7.46 -1.31 9.69
N PHE A 187 8.11 -0.15 9.61
CA PHE A 187 7.72 0.93 8.73
C PHE A 187 8.86 1.28 7.80
N THR A 188 8.51 1.75 6.60
CA THR A 188 9.48 2.38 5.69
C THR A 188 9.80 3.78 6.22
N ILE A 189 10.77 3.91 7.13
CA ILE A 189 11.20 5.20 7.73
C ILE A 189 12.67 5.54 7.51
#